data_AF-A0A1G5HHW8-F1
#
_entry.id   AF-A0A1G5HHW8-F1
#
_cell.length_a   1.000
_cell.length_b   1.000
_cell.length_c   1.000
_cell.angle_alpha   90.00
_cell.angle_beta   90.00
_cell.angle_gamma   90.00
#
_symmetry.space_group_name_H-M   'P 1'
#
loop_
_entity.id
_entity.type
_entity.pdbx_description
1 polymer ?
#
loop_
_entity_poly.entity_id
_entity_poly.type
_entity_poly.pdbx_seq_one_letter_code
_entity_poly.pdbx_strand_id
1 'polypeptide(L)'
;MIGAILLLIVLGIYAVIGSVSVVFLYMPYVSVLFGTGVAYAYIDALKWIPGHPVLSLLSILLVTEGITFFLLHRNSTCKATVYLSCSVVILLITMILSDGLNMDSWQFALVCTLIYAALAFFSIAGQLGKYDYEPDSDTSWVGAVVASLITAGGSFLLLLGPAGLFWERYFYHLGMVKDGMGDKICLAVVIAVCVAVFGVELWKIKKADTLEI
;
A
#
# COMPACT_ATOMS: atom_id res chain seq x y z
N MET A 1 26.85 -22.39 -28.51
CA MET A 1 26.15 -22.68 -27.24
C MET A 1 26.21 -21.52 -26.26
N ILE A 2 27.40 -21.00 -25.89
CA ILE A 2 27.53 -19.88 -24.93
C ILE A 2 26.77 -18.61 -25.35
N GLY A 3 26.79 -18.24 -26.64
CA GLY A 3 26.06 -17.08 -27.15
C GLY A 3 24.53 -17.18 -27.05
N ALA A 4 23.97 -18.39 -27.20
CA ALA A 4 22.52 -18.61 -27.05
C ALA A 4 22.08 -18.54 -25.58
N ILE A 5 22.94 -18.98 -24.66
CA ILE A 5 22.70 -18.89 -23.22
C ILE A 5 22.73 -17.41 -22.78
N LEU A 6 23.72 -16.63 -23.24
CA LEU A 6 23.79 -15.19 -22.97
C LEU A 6 22.57 -14.44 -23.52
N LEU A 7 22.12 -14.78 -24.74
CA LEU A 7 20.94 -14.17 -25.34
C LEU A 7 19.67 -14.47 -24.51
N LEU A 8 19.48 -15.70 -24.06
CA LEU A 8 18.36 -16.09 -23.19
C LEU A 8 18.38 -15.36 -21.85
N ILE A 9 19.56 -15.19 -21.24
CA ILE A 9 19.71 -14.44 -19.99
C ILE A 9 19.31 -12.98 -20.20
N VAL A 10 19.83 -12.33 -21.24
CA VAL A 10 19.50 -10.93 -21.56
C VAL A 10 18.01 -10.76 -21.84
N LEU A 11 17.43 -11.66 -22.64
CA LEU A 11 16.00 -11.62 -22.97
C LEU A 11 15.12 -11.87 -21.73
N GLY A 12 15.56 -12.74 -20.83
CA GLY A 12 14.95 -12.95 -19.51
C GLY A 12 15.01 -11.71 -18.63
N ILE A 13 16.16 -11.03 -18.56
CA ILE A 13 16.30 -9.77 -17.81
C ILE A 13 15.37 -8.69 -18.39
N TYR A 14 15.31 -8.54 -19.71
CA TYR A 14 14.38 -7.59 -20.34
C TYR A 14 12.91 -7.95 -20.11
N ALA A 15 12.54 -9.22 -20.12
CA ALA A 15 11.19 -9.66 -19.81
C ALA A 15 10.81 -9.34 -18.36
N VAL A 16 11.73 -9.51 -17.41
CA VAL A 16 11.54 -9.15 -15.99
C VAL A 16 11.44 -7.63 -15.82
N ILE A 17 12.34 -6.87 -16.43
CA ILE A 17 12.29 -5.40 -16.37
C ILE A 17 10.99 -4.89 -17.00
N GLY A 18 10.57 -5.45 -18.13
CA GLY A 18 9.33 -5.11 -18.82
C GLY A 18 8.10 -5.40 -17.97
N SER A 19 8.00 -6.59 -17.37
CA SER A 19 6.87 -6.97 -16.52
C SER A 19 6.78 -6.09 -15.27
N VAL A 20 7.92 -5.83 -14.61
CA VAL A 20 8.01 -4.91 -13.46
C VAL A 20 7.58 -3.50 -13.88
N SER A 21 8.02 -3.02 -15.04
CA SER A 21 7.64 -1.70 -15.55
C SER A 21 6.15 -1.58 -15.83
N VAL A 22 5.51 -2.63 -16.36
CA VAL A 22 4.06 -2.68 -16.60
C VAL A 22 3.29 -2.70 -15.28
N VAL A 23 3.75 -3.47 -14.29
CA VAL A 23 3.16 -3.47 -12.93
C VAL A 23 3.26 -2.07 -12.32
N PHE A 24 4.40 -1.41 -12.47
CA PHE A 24 4.55 -0.02 -12.04
C PHE A 24 3.70 0.95 -12.88
N LEU A 25 3.42 0.69 -14.15
CA LEU A 25 2.57 1.58 -14.98
C LEU A 25 1.09 1.50 -14.57
N TYR A 26 0.60 0.30 -14.24
CA TYR A 26 -0.80 0.06 -13.87
C TYR A 26 -0.98 -0.22 -12.38
N MET A 27 -0.04 0.26 -11.56
CA MET A 27 0.09 -0.08 -10.15
C MET A 27 -1.21 0.14 -9.34
N PRO A 28 -1.99 1.23 -9.57
CA PRO A 28 -3.28 1.39 -8.90
C PRO A 28 -4.25 0.25 -9.17
N TYR A 29 -4.42 -0.17 -10.41
CA TYR A 29 -5.34 -1.25 -10.79
C TYR A 29 -4.85 -2.62 -10.28
N VAL A 30 -3.54 -2.86 -10.38
CA VAL A 30 -2.93 -4.09 -9.85
C VAL A 30 -3.13 -4.19 -8.34
N SER A 31 -2.96 -3.09 -7.61
CA SER A 31 -3.18 -3.05 -6.17
C SER A 31 -4.63 -3.35 -5.78
N VAL A 32 -5.59 -2.86 -6.55
CA VAL A 32 -7.03 -3.11 -6.35
C VAL A 32 -7.38 -4.56 -6.60
N LEU A 33 -6.82 -5.16 -7.66
CA LEU A 33 -7.02 -6.57 -7.97
C LEU A 33 -6.56 -7.46 -6.82
N PHE A 34 -5.34 -7.25 -6.33
CA PHE A 34 -4.84 -8.02 -5.19
C PHE A 34 -5.60 -7.71 -3.90
N GLY A 35 -5.83 -6.43 -3.59
CA GLY A 35 -6.57 -6.01 -2.39
C GLY A 35 -7.97 -6.59 -2.35
N THR A 36 -8.68 -6.60 -3.48
CA THR A 36 -10.01 -7.21 -3.61
C THR A 36 -9.96 -8.72 -3.43
N GLY A 37 -8.95 -9.39 -3.99
CA GLY A 37 -8.74 -10.82 -3.80
C GLY A 37 -8.52 -11.21 -2.33
N VAL A 38 -7.67 -10.46 -1.63
CA VAL A 38 -7.45 -10.65 -0.18
C VAL A 38 -8.72 -10.36 0.61
N ALA A 39 -9.37 -9.23 0.35
CA ALA A 39 -10.60 -8.85 1.05
C ALA A 39 -11.69 -9.91 0.88
N TYR A 40 -11.88 -10.44 -0.34
CA TYR A 40 -12.85 -11.49 -0.62
C TYR A 40 -12.54 -12.81 0.11
N ALA A 41 -11.25 -13.13 0.29
CA ALA A 41 -10.82 -14.34 1.00
C ALA A 41 -11.15 -14.29 2.50
N TYR A 42 -11.07 -13.10 3.12
CA TYR A 42 -11.18 -12.95 4.58
C TYR A 42 -12.48 -12.30 5.07
N ILE A 43 -13.23 -11.60 4.23
CA ILE A 43 -14.44 -10.87 4.62
C ILE A 43 -15.67 -11.55 4.02
N ASP A 44 -16.42 -12.28 4.85
CA ASP A 44 -17.63 -12.98 4.40
C ASP A 44 -18.74 -12.03 3.94
N ALA A 45 -18.80 -10.81 4.49
CA ALA A 45 -19.77 -9.80 4.07
C ALA A 45 -19.63 -9.38 2.58
N LEU A 46 -18.47 -9.63 1.97
CA LEU A 46 -18.23 -9.37 0.55
C LEU A 46 -18.82 -10.48 -0.36
N LYS A 47 -19.28 -11.61 0.20
CA LYS A 47 -19.93 -12.69 -0.56
C LYS A 47 -21.43 -12.42 -0.74
N TRP A 48 -21.75 -11.23 -1.27
CA TRP A 48 -23.12 -10.70 -1.32
C TRP A 48 -24.02 -11.33 -2.41
N ILE A 49 -23.45 -12.08 -3.36
CA ILE A 49 -24.21 -12.86 -4.35
C ILE A 49 -24.20 -14.32 -3.88
N PRO A 50 -25.26 -14.79 -3.21
CA PRO A 50 -25.30 -16.15 -2.68
C PRO A 50 -25.23 -17.17 -3.83
N GLY A 51 -24.47 -18.25 -3.61
CA GLY A 51 -24.34 -19.36 -4.56
C GLY A 51 -23.42 -19.11 -5.76
N HIS A 52 -22.94 -17.88 -5.99
CA HIS A 52 -22.09 -17.55 -7.13
C HIS A 52 -20.80 -16.83 -6.69
N PRO A 53 -19.79 -17.57 -6.19
CA PRO A 53 -18.58 -16.96 -5.63
C PRO A 53 -17.76 -16.17 -6.67
N VAL A 54 -17.69 -16.68 -7.92
CA VAL A 54 -16.98 -16.00 -9.01
C VAL A 54 -17.69 -14.70 -9.39
N LEU A 55 -19.03 -14.72 -9.47
CA LEU A 55 -19.80 -13.53 -9.80
C LEU A 55 -19.72 -12.48 -8.69
N SER A 56 -19.73 -12.91 -7.43
CA SER A 56 -19.52 -12.03 -6.28
C SER A 56 -18.15 -11.36 -6.34
N LEU A 57 -17.07 -12.13 -6.58
CA LEU A 57 -15.72 -11.59 -6.72
C LEU A 57 -15.62 -10.60 -7.89
N LEU A 58 -16.13 -10.95 -9.07
CA LEU A 58 -16.12 -10.08 -10.26
C LEU A 58 -16.90 -8.79 -10.02
N SER A 59 -18.05 -8.86 -9.33
CA SER A 59 -18.85 -7.69 -9.03
C SER A 59 -18.13 -6.71 -8.10
N ILE A 60 -17.41 -7.22 -7.10
CA ILE A 60 -16.63 -6.38 -6.19
C ILE A 60 -15.45 -5.78 -6.93
N LEU A 61 -14.74 -6.58 -7.72
CA LEU A 61 -13.61 -6.12 -8.53
C LEU A 61 -14.02 -4.97 -9.45
N LEU A 62 -15.16 -5.09 -10.14
CA LEU A 62 -15.67 -4.06 -11.02
C LEU A 62 -16.04 -2.77 -10.26
N VAL A 63 -16.63 -2.90 -9.07
CA VAL A 63 -16.96 -1.75 -8.21
C VAL A 63 -15.68 -1.07 -7.69
N THR A 64 -14.71 -1.84 -7.19
CA THR A 64 -13.47 -1.29 -6.63
C THR A 64 -12.58 -0.67 -7.71
N GLU A 65 -12.50 -1.27 -8.89
CA GLU A 65 -11.81 -0.67 -10.04
C GLU A 65 -12.51 0.61 -10.52
N GLY A 66 -13.84 0.64 -10.56
CA GLY A 66 -14.60 1.84 -10.90
C GLY A 66 -14.35 2.99 -9.92
N ILE A 67 -14.30 2.70 -8.61
CA ILE A 67 -13.96 3.68 -7.58
C ILE A 67 -12.52 4.19 -7.78
N THR A 68 -11.55 3.30 -8.00
CA THR A 68 -10.15 3.70 -8.23
C THR A 68 -9.99 4.52 -9.50
N PHE A 69 -10.67 4.16 -10.58
CA PHE A 69 -10.70 4.95 -11.81
C PHE A 69 -11.17 6.37 -11.54
N PHE A 70 -12.28 6.54 -10.81
CA PHE A 70 -12.80 7.85 -10.44
C PHE A 70 -11.83 8.65 -9.57
N LEU A 71 -11.21 8.02 -8.57
CA LEU A 71 -10.27 8.66 -7.66
C LEU A 71 -8.97 9.10 -8.33
N LEU A 72 -8.49 8.36 -9.33
CA LEU A 72 -7.29 8.69 -10.11
C LEU A 72 -7.51 9.85 -11.09
N HIS A 73 -8.73 9.99 -11.62
CA HIS A 73 -9.07 11.08 -12.56
C HIS A 73 -9.46 12.38 -11.85
N ARG A 74 -9.41 12.42 -10.52
CA ARG A 74 -9.70 13.62 -9.72
C ARG A 74 -8.43 14.16 -9.08
N ASN A 75 -8.09 15.41 -9.39
CA ASN A 75 -6.85 16.08 -8.97
C ASN A 75 -6.65 16.03 -7.45
N SER A 76 -7.73 16.22 -6.67
CA SER A 76 -7.67 16.22 -5.20
C SER A 76 -7.34 14.87 -4.58
N THR A 77 -7.68 13.74 -5.22
CA THR A 77 -7.53 12.39 -4.65
C THR A 77 -6.49 11.53 -5.37
N CYS A 78 -6.01 11.96 -6.53
CA CYS A 78 -5.11 11.17 -7.38
C CYS A 78 -3.82 10.77 -6.63
N LYS A 79 -3.08 11.74 -6.08
CA LYS A 79 -1.81 11.49 -5.35
C LYS A 79 -2.01 10.57 -4.15
N ALA A 80 -3.08 10.78 -3.38
CA ALA A 80 -3.42 9.92 -2.25
C ALA A 80 -3.72 8.48 -2.70
N THR A 81 -4.45 8.32 -3.80
CA THR A 81 -4.83 7.00 -4.35
C THR A 81 -3.61 6.24 -4.86
N VAL A 82 -2.69 6.93 -5.54
CA VAL A 82 -1.40 6.35 -5.96
C VAL A 82 -0.59 5.93 -4.74
N TYR A 83 -0.52 6.76 -3.71
CA TYR A 83 0.16 6.44 -2.46
C TYR A 83 -0.40 5.18 -1.79
N LEU A 84 -1.72 5.11 -1.59
CA LEU A 84 -2.38 3.92 -1.04
C LEU A 84 -2.09 2.67 -1.87
N SER A 85 -2.18 2.79 -3.20
CA SER A 85 -1.93 1.69 -4.12
C SER A 85 -0.50 1.16 -4.00
N CYS A 86 0.47 2.07 -3.87
CA CYS A 86 1.85 1.71 -3.62
C CYS A 86 1.99 0.96 -2.31
N SER A 87 1.43 1.51 -1.22
CA SER A 87 1.45 0.89 0.11
C SER A 87 0.92 -0.54 0.11
N VAL A 88 -0.20 -0.79 -0.57
CA VAL A 88 -0.80 -2.14 -0.71
C VAL A 88 0.17 -3.11 -1.38
N VAL A 89 0.74 -2.75 -2.53
CA VAL A 89 1.66 -3.63 -3.27
C VAL A 89 2.93 -3.92 -2.46
N ILE A 90 3.51 -2.89 -1.84
CA ILE A 90 4.72 -3.05 -1.02
C ILE A 90 4.43 -3.98 0.16
N LEU A 91 3.28 -3.79 0.83
CA LEU A 91 2.87 -4.66 1.92
C LEU A 91 2.71 -6.11 1.46
N LEU A 92 2.02 -6.36 0.35
CA LEU A 92 1.81 -7.70 -0.19
C LEU A 92 3.12 -8.40 -0.56
N ILE A 93 4.01 -7.71 -1.28
CA ILE A 93 5.35 -8.25 -1.60
C ILE A 93 6.08 -8.61 -0.32
N THR A 94 6.01 -7.73 0.68
CA THR A 94 6.69 -7.95 1.97
C THR A 94 6.08 -9.12 2.73
N MET A 95 4.76 -9.29 2.71
CA MET A 95 4.09 -10.45 3.33
C MET A 95 4.59 -11.75 2.70
N ILE A 96 4.63 -11.83 1.37
CA ILE A 96 5.11 -13.01 0.64
C ILE A 96 6.57 -13.31 0.97
N LEU A 97 7.43 -12.29 1.03
CA LEU A 97 8.84 -12.47 1.35
C LEU A 97 9.06 -12.80 2.83
N SER A 98 8.20 -12.29 3.71
CA SER A 98 8.39 -12.41 5.16
C SER A 98 8.34 -13.85 5.62
N ASP A 99 7.54 -14.73 5.00
CA ASP A 99 7.42 -16.14 5.37
C ASP A 99 8.74 -16.93 5.29
N GLY A 100 9.71 -16.46 4.49
CA GLY A 100 11.06 -17.03 4.43
C GLY A 100 12.05 -16.43 5.43
N LEU A 101 11.68 -15.41 6.21
CA LEU A 101 12.59 -14.67 7.08
C LEU A 101 12.46 -15.12 8.54
N ASN A 102 13.58 -15.55 9.12
CA ASN A 102 13.71 -15.80 10.55
C ASN A 102 14.24 -14.55 11.25
N MET A 103 13.39 -13.90 12.05
CA MET A 103 13.73 -12.69 12.80
C MET A 103 14.41 -13.04 14.13
N ASP A 104 15.67 -13.49 14.04
CA ASP A 104 16.46 -13.99 15.18
C ASP A 104 17.12 -12.89 16.03
N SER A 105 17.24 -11.68 15.50
CA SER A 105 17.98 -10.57 16.09
C SER A 105 17.35 -9.21 15.78
N TRP A 106 17.46 -8.25 16.71
CA TRP A 106 16.92 -6.90 16.48
C TRP A 106 17.63 -6.18 15.33
N GLN A 107 18.91 -6.48 15.10
CA GLN A 107 19.67 -5.93 13.99
C GLN A 107 19.09 -6.40 12.66
N PHE A 108 18.73 -7.69 12.54
CA PHE A 108 18.13 -8.22 11.33
C PHE A 108 16.73 -7.63 11.08
N ALA A 109 15.90 -7.49 12.13
CA ALA A 109 14.60 -6.83 12.04
C ALA A 109 14.71 -5.35 11.62
N LEU A 110 15.71 -4.63 12.15
CA LEU A 110 16.00 -3.25 11.76
C LEU A 110 16.41 -3.17 10.28
N VAL A 111 17.31 -4.05 9.81
CA VAL A 111 17.74 -4.08 8.42
C VAL A 111 16.56 -4.36 7.47
N CYS A 112 15.71 -5.33 7.81
CA CYS A 112 14.49 -5.60 7.03
C CYS A 112 13.55 -4.39 6.99
N THR A 113 13.41 -3.67 8.10
CA THR A 113 12.63 -2.42 8.17
C THR A 113 13.21 -1.33 7.26
N LEU A 114 14.54 -1.17 7.24
CA LEU A 114 15.21 -0.19 6.38
C LEU A 114 15.07 -0.53 4.90
N ILE A 115 15.20 -1.81 4.53
CA ILE A 115 14.99 -2.28 3.15
C ILE A 115 13.54 -2.03 2.74
N TYR A 116 12.57 -2.34 3.60
CA TYR A 116 11.16 -2.05 3.38
C TYR A 116 10.91 -0.56 3.16
N ALA A 117 11.45 0.29 4.03
CA ALA A 117 11.30 1.74 3.92
C ALA A 117 11.92 2.29 2.62
N ALA A 118 13.08 1.77 2.21
CA ALA A 118 13.71 2.14 0.95
C ALA A 118 12.85 1.73 -0.25
N LEU A 119 12.37 0.47 -0.30
CA LEU A 119 11.48 0.00 -1.35
C LEU A 119 10.19 0.83 -1.42
N ALA A 120 9.63 1.19 -0.26
CA ALA A 120 8.46 2.03 -0.19
C ALA A 120 8.71 3.43 -0.74
N PHE A 121 9.81 4.06 -0.31
CA PHE A 121 10.21 5.38 -0.78
C PHE A 121 10.41 5.40 -2.30
N PHE A 122 11.20 4.47 -2.85
CA PHE A 122 11.46 4.44 -4.29
C PHE A 122 10.20 4.18 -5.12
N SER A 123 9.33 3.28 -4.66
CA SER A 123 8.08 2.96 -5.35
C SER A 123 7.13 4.17 -5.37
N ILE A 124 6.94 4.81 -4.21
CA ILE A 124 6.03 5.96 -4.07
C ILE A 124 6.58 7.16 -4.84
N ALA A 125 7.86 7.51 -4.66
CA ALA A 125 8.48 8.65 -5.35
C ALA A 125 8.47 8.46 -6.88
N GLY A 126 8.78 7.25 -7.35
CA GLY A 126 8.79 6.92 -8.78
C GLY A 126 7.40 6.95 -9.44
N GLN A 127 6.34 6.75 -8.66
CA GLN A 127 4.96 6.84 -9.15
C GLN A 127 4.39 8.25 -9.05
N LEU A 128 4.62 8.95 -7.95
CA LEU A 128 4.11 10.33 -7.78
C LEU A 128 4.61 11.27 -8.87
N GLY A 129 5.85 11.09 -9.35
CA GLY A 129 6.39 11.87 -10.48
C GLY A 129 5.68 11.65 -11.82
N LYS A 130 4.85 10.61 -11.96
CA LYS A 130 4.05 10.36 -13.18
C LYS A 130 2.65 10.94 -13.11
N TYR A 131 2.14 11.15 -11.90
CA TYR A 131 0.78 11.62 -11.62
C TYR A 131 0.79 13.06 -11.12
N ASP A 132 1.71 13.88 -11.64
CA ASP A 132 1.83 15.29 -11.28
C ASP A 132 0.71 16.10 -11.94
N TYR A 133 -0.51 15.90 -11.43
CA TYR A 133 -1.62 16.79 -11.66
C TYR A 133 -1.38 18.08 -10.88
N GLU A 134 -1.43 19.20 -11.60
CA GLU A 134 -1.36 20.53 -11.02
C GLU A 134 -2.46 20.66 -9.95
N PRO A 135 -2.13 21.22 -8.77
CA PRO A 135 -3.14 21.50 -7.77
C PRO A 135 -4.07 22.57 -8.35
N ASP A 136 -5.22 22.15 -8.87
CA ASP A 136 -6.30 23.10 -9.10
C ASP A 136 -6.60 23.79 -7.77
N SER A 137 -6.61 25.11 -7.80
CA SER A 137 -7.03 25.97 -6.68
C SER A 137 -8.45 25.65 -6.20
N ASP A 138 -9.23 24.87 -6.94
CA ASP A 138 -10.56 24.36 -6.56
C ASP A 138 -10.51 22.98 -5.91
N THR A 139 -9.65 22.81 -4.90
CA THR A 139 -9.67 21.58 -4.09
C THR A 139 -10.90 21.60 -3.18
N SER A 140 -12.02 21.01 -3.61
CA SER A 140 -13.21 20.94 -2.77
C SER A 140 -12.93 20.26 -1.41
N TRP A 141 -13.49 20.81 -0.32
CA TRP A 141 -13.29 20.29 1.04
C TRP A 141 -13.56 18.78 1.16
N VAL A 142 -14.56 18.27 0.42
CA VAL A 142 -14.88 16.83 0.36
C VAL A 142 -13.72 16.03 -0.22
N GLY A 143 -13.13 16.51 -1.33
CA GLY A 143 -11.99 15.86 -1.96
C GLY A 143 -10.77 15.81 -1.03
N ALA A 144 -10.56 16.87 -0.26
CA ALA A 144 -9.47 16.98 0.70
C ALA A 144 -9.64 16.03 1.89
N VAL A 145 -10.86 15.88 2.43
CA VAL A 145 -11.19 14.88 3.46
C VAL A 145 -10.96 13.45 2.94
N VAL A 146 -11.44 13.15 1.73
CA VAL A 146 -11.25 11.83 1.11
C VAL A 146 -9.77 11.54 0.89
N ALA A 147 -9.00 12.48 0.36
CA ALA A 147 -7.57 12.33 0.17
C ALA A 147 -6.83 12.10 1.51
N SER A 148 -7.25 12.79 2.57
CA SER A 148 -6.68 12.63 3.92
C SER A 148 -6.95 11.23 4.49
N LEU A 149 -8.17 10.72 4.32
CA LEU A 149 -8.53 9.35 4.72
C LEU A 149 -7.72 8.30 3.93
N ILE A 150 -7.60 8.46 2.62
CA ILE A 150 -6.82 7.56 1.77
C ILE A 150 -5.34 7.58 2.18
N THR A 151 -4.78 8.75 2.47
CA THR A 151 -3.39 8.91 2.90
C THR A 151 -3.14 8.30 4.27
N ALA A 152 -4.08 8.47 5.21
CA ALA A 152 -4.04 7.81 6.51
C ALA A 152 -4.10 6.28 6.38
N GLY A 153 -4.96 5.75 5.50
CA GLY A 153 -5.01 4.32 5.19
C GLY A 153 -3.73 3.80 4.55
N GLY A 154 -3.12 4.55 3.61
CA GLY A 154 -1.84 4.18 3.03
C GLY A 154 -0.70 4.17 4.06
N SER A 155 -0.73 5.10 5.01
CA SER A 155 0.24 5.18 6.11
C SER A 155 0.05 4.03 7.09
N PHE A 156 -1.20 3.67 7.40
CA PHE A 156 -1.55 2.50 8.19
C PHE A 156 -0.91 1.24 7.62
N LEU A 157 -1.09 0.98 6.32
CA LEU A 157 -0.55 -0.20 5.65
C LEU A 157 0.98 -0.21 5.62
N LEU A 158 1.62 0.93 5.40
CA LEU A 158 3.08 1.06 5.41
C LEU A 158 3.69 0.79 6.78
N LEU A 159 3.01 1.19 7.85
CA LEU A 159 3.49 0.95 9.21
C LEU A 159 3.16 -0.46 9.69
N LEU A 160 2.05 -1.03 9.21
CA LEU A 160 1.64 -2.40 9.54
C LEU A 160 2.66 -3.43 9.06
N GLY A 161 3.29 -3.21 7.91
CA GLY A 161 4.32 -4.09 7.36
C GLY A 161 5.47 -4.32 8.36
N PRO A 162 6.26 -3.30 8.72
CA PRO A 162 7.34 -3.46 9.69
C PRO A 162 6.85 -3.92 11.06
N ALA A 163 5.76 -3.33 11.56
CA ALA A 163 5.26 -3.62 12.91
C ALA A 163 4.84 -5.10 13.06
N GLY A 164 4.03 -5.62 12.12
CA GLY A 164 3.51 -6.99 12.18
C GLY A 164 4.44 -8.04 11.56
N LEU A 165 5.15 -7.73 10.47
CA LEU A 165 5.93 -8.75 9.75
C LEU A 165 7.35 -8.92 10.30
N PHE A 166 7.94 -7.87 10.88
CA PHE A 166 9.34 -7.92 11.34
C PHE A 166 9.42 -7.87 12.87
N TRP A 167 8.87 -6.82 13.47
CA TRP A 167 9.02 -6.58 14.89
C TRP A 167 8.19 -7.53 15.75
N GLU A 168 6.95 -7.82 15.38
CA GLU A 168 6.12 -8.82 16.07
C GLU A 168 6.79 -10.20 16.07
N ARG A 169 7.28 -10.67 14.91
CA ARG A 169 8.00 -11.95 14.80
C ARG A 169 9.27 -12.00 15.66
N TYR A 170 10.01 -10.89 15.72
CA TYR A 170 11.17 -10.76 16.60
C TYR A 170 10.78 -10.86 18.09
N PHE A 171 9.75 -10.13 18.53
CA PHE A 171 9.30 -10.18 19.92
C PHE A 171 8.69 -11.54 20.30
N TYR A 172 8.04 -12.22 19.34
CA TYR A 172 7.59 -13.59 19.50
C TYR A 172 8.77 -14.55 19.71
N HIS A 173 9.84 -14.39 18.93
CA HIS A 173 11.06 -15.20 19.08
C HIS A 173 11.69 -15.06 20.47
N LEU A 174 11.62 -13.88 21.08
CA LEU A 174 12.13 -13.63 22.43
C LEU A 174 11.23 -14.15 23.56
N GLY A 175 10.09 -14.76 23.24
CA GLY A 175 9.09 -15.19 24.23
C GLY A 175 8.46 -14.04 25.01
N MET A 176 8.66 -12.79 24.55
CA MET A 176 8.10 -11.59 25.18
C MET A 176 6.64 -11.34 24.79
N VAL A 177 6.18 -11.97 23.71
CA VAL A 177 4.77 -11.95 23.30
C VAL A 177 4.11 -13.23 23.76
N LYS A 178 3.50 -13.20 24.94
CA LYS A 178 2.43 -14.14 25.31
C LYS A 178 1.09 -13.47 24.99
N ASP A 179 0.25 -14.16 24.22
CA ASP A 179 -1.15 -13.86 23.95
C ASP A 179 -1.46 -12.39 23.56
N GLY A 180 -1.06 -11.98 22.34
CA GLY A 180 -1.62 -10.83 21.61
C GLY A 180 -1.39 -9.44 22.23
N MET A 181 -0.53 -9.30 23.25
CA MET A 181 -0.20 -8.01 23.86
C MET A 181 0.72 -7.16 22.98
N GLY A 182 1.63 -7.81 22.26
CA GLY A 182 2.50 -7.17 21.25
C GLY A 182 1.69 -6.55 20.11
N ASP A 183 0.69 -7.28 19.62
CA ASP A 183 -0.21 -6.88 18.53
C ASP A 183 -0.99 -5.62 18.91
N LYS A 184 -1.49 -5.55 20.15
CA LYS A 184 -2.27 -4.41 20.65
C LYS A 184 -1.42 -3.14 20.77
N ILE A 185 -0.18 -3.25 21.25
CA ILE A 185 0.72 -2.09 21.38
C ILE A 185 1.16 -1.59 20.01
N CYS A 186 1.57 -2.51 19.12
CA CYS A 186 1.92 -2.16 17.74
C CYS A 186 0.74 -1.50 17.03
N LEU A 187 -0.46 -2.08 17.13
CA LEU A 187 -1.68 -1.52 16.54
C LEU A 187 -2.00 -0.13 17.11
N ALA A 188 -1.86 0.09 18.42
CA ALA A 188 -2.10 1.38 19.05
C ALA A 188 -1.13 2.46 18.54
N VAL A 189 0.16 2.13 18.37
CA VAL A 189 1.15 3.04 17.78
C VAL A 189 0.82 3.36 16.33
N VAL A 190 0.46 2.35 15.53
CA VAL A 190 0.06 2.53 14.13
C VAL A 190 -1.16 3.45 14.05
N ILE A 191 -2.19 3.22 14.86
CA ILE A 191 -3.40 4.06 14.91
C ILE A 191 -3.04 5.50 15.30
N ALA A 192 -2.21 5.69 16.33
CA ALA A 192 -1.80 7.03 16.77
C ALA A 192 -1.09 7.81 15.65
N VAL A 193 -0.19 7.16 14.90
CA VAL A 193 0.48 7.78 13.75
C VAL A 193 -0.52 8.09 12.63
N CYS A 194 -1.48 7.21 12.36
CA CYS A 194 -2.52 7.46 11.34
C CYS A 194 -3.40 8.66 11.70
N VAL A 195 -3.80 8.78 12.97
CA VAL A 195 -4.54 9.94 13.48
C VAL A 195 -3.70 11.22 13.35
N ALA A 196 -2.40 11.16 13.65
CA ALA A 196 -1.50 12.29 13.48
C ALA A 196 -1.36 12.71 12.00
N VAL A 197 -1.15 11.76 11.10
CA VAL A 197 -1.08 12.01 9.64
C VAL A 197 -2.38 12.64 9.15
N PHE A 198 -3.53 12.07 9.52
CA PHE A 198 -4.84 12.61 9.17
C PHE A 198 -5.03 14.05 9.69
N GLY A 199 -4.66 14.30 10.95
CA GLY A 199 -4.74 15.64 11.55
C GLY A 199 -3.82 16.66 10.87
N VAL A 200 -2.62 16.25 10.47
CA VAL A 200 -1.66 17.11 9.73
C VAL A 200 -2.21 17.47 8.35
N GLU A 201 -2.79 16.51 7.62
CA GLU A 201 -3.40 16.79 6.31
C GLU A 201 -4.60 17.74 6.44
N LEU A 202 -5.49 17.53 7.42
CA LEU A 202 -6.59 18.46 7.70
C LEU A 202 -6.11 19.87 8.09
N TRP A 203 -5.01 19.96 8.85
CA TRP A 203 -4.43 21.25 9.22
C TRP A 203 -3.86 22.01 8.01
N LYS A 204 -3.19 21.31 7.09
CA LYS A 204 -2.69 21.90 5.83
C LYS A 204 -3.84 22.49 5.00
N ILE A 205 -4.97 21.77 4.92
CA ILE A 205 -6.17 22.22 4.22
C ILE A 205 -6.71 23.51 4.84
N LYS A 206 -6.94 23.52 6.17
CA LYS A 206 -7.44 24.71 6.87
C LYS A 206 -6.52 25.93 6.73
N LYS A 207 -5.20 25.71 6.67
CA LYS A 207 -4.21 26.77 6.50
C LYS A 207 -4.21 27.34 5.07
N ALA A 208 -4.48 26.53 4.05
CA ALA A 208 -4.62 27.00 2.67
C ALA A 208 -5.84 27.93 2.54
N ASP A 209 -6.99 27.54 3.10
CA ASP A 209 -8.23 28.36 3.09
C ASP A 209 -8.08 29.72 3.81
N THR A 210 -7.13 29.85 4.75
CA THR A 210 -6.90 31.11 5.50
C THR A 210 -5.91 32.06 4.84
N LEU A 211 -5.15 31.59 3.84
CA LEU A 211 -4.15 32.40 3.11
C LEU A 211 -4.72 33.01 1.81
N GLU A 212 -5.92 32.60 1.39
CA GLU A 212 -6.62 33.13 0.22
C GLU A 212 -7.58 34.30 0.55
N ILE A 213 -7.50 34.88 1.75
CA ILE A 213 -8.19 36.10 2.21
C ILE A 213 -7.19 37.24 2.36
#